data_AF-A0A9X0ACY3-F1
#
_entry.id   AF-A0A9X0ACY3-F1
#
_cell.length_a   1.000
_cell.length_b   1.000
_cell.length_c   1.000
_cell.angle_alpha   90.00
_cell.angle_beta   90.00
_cell.angle_gamma   90.00
#
_symmetry.space_group_name_H-M   'P 1'
#
loop_
_entity.id
_entity.type
_entity.pdbx_description
1 polymer ?
#
loop_
_entity_poly.entity_id
_entity_poly.type
_entity_poly.pdbx_seq_one_letter_code
_entity_poly.pdbx_strand_id
1 'polypeptide(L)'
;MSSVPPPRTPTEAALQSLRGELKGNVFRNVNGFFAKYFEGKSWSVAVQNKLQETKSAKIVSKLSAGVPGIAHFDPLVEWLAEFQILFFAVDQANFRFHSQPLSNTSSTPRAVIYLETSNLQSVAGSTRVFGEFHHDSAPIMSDDDDDILRFCERAQQVFKVQSARCFVHGFLVRGTTLELWVFDRSGAYSSERLDLAQRPDLLVRTLAGYTLMSDEEAGFNTFVKRLAPESDDYVTFHQRDKFHLRPELIATADYIVGLGTTCYVASTSTIGEPDTIIKFSWREDEEPTEFRLLKQAHKRNTWGVIQLLGYQDLVLRDLVKALQSLYVNARILHRNIAIKNLIITPQHSADSPKGVLLDFNFALDLDNVRPIEPMVGSDGFMAIGILSGQRHTYRHDLESLFYVFLWIAIANDRVHDEANDILKGIPKTSRLWKWCTMDFGAVGRDKAADMRPEGFEGILDEFSSDFASLRGLAKELHALIFPVRDGKIFTGTETDQVAVQRVYDGMADAFNRSALAFQG
;
A
#
# COMPACT_ATOMS: atom_id res chain seq x y z
N MET A 1 27.13 12.37 -21.44
CA MET A 1 27.44 10.92 -21.47
C MET A 1 26.71 10.31 -20.29
N SER A 2 25.94 9.22 -20.39
CA SER A 2 25.56 8.40 -21.55
C SER A 2 24.05 8.55 -21.81
N SER A 3 23.61 8.48 -23.07
CA SER A 3 22.20 8.27 -23.36
C SER A 3 21.74 6.92 -22.78
N VAL A 4 20.45 6.80 -22.45
CA VAL A 4 19.81 5.49 -22.21
C VAL A 4 20.19 4.57 -23.38
N PRO A 5 20.80 3.39 -23.13
CA PRO A 5 21.17 2.48 -24.20
C PRO A 5 19.90 2.08 -24.96
N PRO A 6 19.92 2.06 -26.31
CA PRO A 6 18.73 1.74 -27.09
C PRO A 6 18.15 0.40 -26.64
N PRO A 7 16.82 0.27 -26.54
CA PRO A 7 16.16 -0.91 -25.98
C PRO A 7 16.61 -2.16 -26.74
N ARG A 8 17.48 -2.94 -26.11
CA ARG A 8 18.04 -4.15 -26.72
C ARG A 8 16.92 -5.17 -26.91
N THR A 9 17.01 -5.95 -27.98
CA THR A 9 16.21 -7.16 -28.11
C THR A 9 16.63 -8.10 -26.97
N PRO A 10 15.70 -8.57 -26.11
CA PRO A 10 16.05 -9.54 -25.08
C PRO A 10 16.53 -10.84 -25.74
N THR A 11 17.46 -11.55 -25.10
CA THR A 11 17.91 -12.86 -25.59
C THR A 11 16.83 -13.91 -25.35
N GLU A 12 16.82 -14.96 -26.17
CA GLU A 12 15.85 -16.07 -26.01
C GLU A 12 15.96 -16.72 -24.61
N ALA A 13 17.17 -16.79 -24.06
CA ALA A 13 17.38 -17.25 -22.69
C ALA A 13 16.75 -16.32 -21.62
N ALA A 14 16.81 -15.00 -21.81
CA ALA A 14 16.17 -14.05 -20.91
C ALA A 14 14.64 -14.13 -21.00
N LEU A 15 14.08 -14.26 -22.22
CA LEU A 15 12.65 -14.49 -22.43
C LEU A 15 12.21 -15.80 -21.77
N GLN A 16 12.93 -16.91 -21.99
CA GLN A 16 12.59 -18.20 -21.39
C GLN A 16 12.67 -18.16 -19.84
N SER A 17 13.60 -17.40 -19.27
CA SER A 17 13.66 -17.20 -17.82
C SER A 17 12.46 -16.41 -17.29
N LEU A 18 12.12 -15.29 -17.93
CA LEU A 18 10.95 -14.46 -17.59
C LEU A 18 9.63 -15.23 -17.79
N ARG A 19 9.55 -16.12 -18.78
CA ARG A 19 8.39 -17.01 -19.03
C ARG A 19 8.18 -17.98 -17.87
N GLY A 20 9.26 -18.44 -17.23
CA GLY A 20 9.20 -19.24 -16.00
C GLY A 20 8.77 -18.43 -14.79
N GLU A 21 9.32 -17.23 -14.63
CA GLU A 21 9.06 -16.27 -13.54
C GLU A 21 7.58 -15.84 -13.49
N LEU A 22 7.01 -15.49 -14.64
CA LEU A 22 5.64 -15.02 -14.81
C LEU A 22 4.60 -16.15 -14.90
N LYS A 23 5.00 -17.42 -14.82
CA LYS A 23 4.12 -18.57 -15.03
C LYS A 23 3.03 -18.64 -13.95
N GLY A 24 1.79 -18.33 -14.34
CA GLY A 24 0.63 -18.26 -13.43
C GLY A 24 0.44 -16.90 -12.74
N ASN A 25 1.33 -15.94 -13.02
CA ASN A 25 1.36 -14.60 -12.41
C ASN A 25 1.06 -13.49 -13.44
N VAL A 26 0.40 -13.85 -14.55
CA VAL A 26 -0.10 -12.91 -15.57
C VAL A 26 -1.63 -13.01 -15.58
N PHE A 27 -2.29 -11.94 -15.14
CA PHE A 27 -3.74 -11.86 -15.01
C PHE A 27 -4.25 -10.83 -16.01
N ARG A 28 -5.02 -11.26 -17.00
CA ARG A 28 -5.54 -10.38 -18.04
C ARG A 28 -7.02 -10.10 -17.86
N ASN A 29 -7.47 -8.93 -18.32
CA ASN A 29 -8.87 -8.50 -18.18
C ASN A 29 -9.36 -8.56 -16.71
N VAL A 30 -8.57 -7.99 -15.80
CA VAL A 30 -8.83 -8.05 -14.36
C VAL A 30 -10.03 -7.19 -14.01
N ASN A 31 -11.09 -7.82 -13.49
CA ASN A 31 -12.27 -7.10 -13.04
C ASN A 31 -11.91 -6.09 -11.92
N GLY A 32 -12.44 -4.87 -12.01
CA GLY A 32 -12.11 -3.78 -11.10
C GLY A 32 -10.78 -3.07 -11.38
N PHE A 33 -10.05 -3.38 -12.46
CA PHE A 33 -8.80 -2.70 -12.81
C PHE A 33 -8.95 -1.17 -12.88
N PHE A 34 -9.97 -0.67 -13.59
CA PHE A 34 -10.23 0.76 -13.69
C PHE A 34 -10.67 1.36 -12.34
N ALA A 35 -11.56 0.70 -11.60
CA ALA A 35 -11.93 1.10 -10.24
C ALA A 35 -10.71 1.22 -9.29
N LYS A 36 -9.75 0.29 -9.39
CA LYS A 36 -8.53 0.30 -8.57
C LYS A 36 -7.56 1.40 -8.98
N TYR A 37 -7.31 1.59 -10.28
CA TYR A 37 -6.17 2.38 -10.77
C TYR A 37 -6.53 3.68 -11.51
N PHE A 38 -7.77 3.87 -12.00
CA PHE A 38 -8.13 4.98 -12.92
C PHE A 38 -9.42 5.75 -12.56
N GLU A 39 -10.37 5.13 -11.86
CA GLU A 39 -11.67 5.74 -11.51
C GLU A 39 -11.70 6.19 -10.05
N GLY A 40 -12.57 7.16 -9.75
CA GLY A 40 -12.74 7.70 -8.39
C GLY A 40 -11.53 8.43 -7.80
N LYS A 41 -10.44 8.63 -8.56
CA LYS A 41 -9.24 9.33 -8.10
C LYS A 41 -9.36 10.84 -8.29
N SER A 42 -8.65 11.59 -7.44
CA SER A 42 -8.60 13.06 -7.49
C SER A 42 -8.02 13.56 -8.82
N TRP A 43 -6.97 12.92 -9.33
CA TRP A 43 -6.39 13.26 -10.63
C TRP A 43 -7.34 12.93 -11.79
N SER A 44 -8.22 11.93 -11.69
CA SER A 44 -9.20 11.60 -12.75
C SER A 44 -10.20 12.73 -12.94
N VAL A 45 -10.62 13.36 -11.84
CA VAL A 45 -11.44 14.58 -11.84
C VAL A 45 -10.65 15.76 -12.41
N ALA A 46 -9.37 15.91 -12.03
CA ALA A 46 -8.50 16.96 -12.59
C ALA A 46 -8.29 16.82 -14.11
N VAL A 47 -8.09 15.61 -14.61
CA VAL A 47 -8.08 15.30 -16.06
C VAL A 47 -9.40 15.72 -16.69
N GLN A 48 -10.55 15.26 -16.16
CA GLN A 48 -11.87 15.58 -16.72
C GLN A 48 -12.10 17.10 -16.79
N ASN A 49 -11.74 17.85 -15.74
CA ASN A 49 -11.84 19.31 -15.71
C ASN A 49 -10.93 19.95 -16.77
N LYS A 50 -9.64 19.58 -16.83
CA LYS A 50 -8.66 20.12 -17.79
C LYS A 50 -9.04 19.80 -19.25
N LEU A 51 -9.73 18.67 -19.50
CA LEU A 51 -10.29 18.33 -20.81
C LEU A 51 -11.53 19.15 -21.20
N GLN A 52 -12.32 19.60 -20.21
CA GLN A 52 -13.53 20.41 -20.42
C GLN A 52 -13.28 21.92 -20.47
N GLU A 53 -12.14 22.41 -20.00
CA GLU A 53 -11.75 23.83 -20.10
C GLU A 53 -11.80 24.34 -21.54
N THR A 54 -12.48 25.47 -21.77
CA THR A 54 -12.74 26.03 -23.11
C THR A 54 -11.47 26.30 -23.93
N LYS A 55 -10.33 26.58 -23.27
CA LYS A 55 -9.02 26.77 -23.91
C LYS A 55 -8.42 25.44 -24.40
N SER A 56 -8.61 24.37 -23.64
CA SER A 56 -8.04 23.03 -23.86
C SER A 56 -8.91 22.18 -24.78
N ALA A 57 -10.24 22.30 -24.69
CA ALA A 57 -11.22 21.47 -25.39
C ALA A 57 -11.01 21.38 -26.91
N LYS A 58 -10.60 22.48 -27.56
CA LYS A 58 -10.27 22.48 -29.01
C LYS A 58 -9.07 21.59 -29.33
N ILE A 59 -8.04 21.61 -28.48
CA ILE A 59 -6.82 20.83 -28.67
C ILE A 59 -7.08 19.35 -28.31
N VAL A 60 -7.86 19.09 -27.26
CA VAL A 60 -8.37 17.74 -26.93
C VAL A 60 -9.16 17.14 -28.10
N SER A 61 -10.05 17.91 -28.72
CA SER A 61 -10.80 17.50 -29.91
C SER A 61 -9.87 17.21 -31.09
N LYS A 62 -8.82 18.01 -31.29
CA LYS A 62 -7.81 17.77 -32.34
C LYS A 62 -7.01 16.50 -32.07
N LEU A 63 -6.48 16.33 -30.86
CA LEU A 63 -5.72 15.15 -30.46
C LEU A 63 -6.55 13.88 -30.59
N SER A 64 -7.80 13.89 -30.11
CA SER A 64 -8.72 12.76 -30.25
C SER A 64 -9.01 12.44 -31.72
N ALA A 65 -9.27 13.45 -32.56
CA ALA A 65 -9.45 13.24 -34.00
C ALA A 65 -8.17 12.74 -34.71
N GLY A 66 -7.00 12.98 -34.13
CA GLY A 66 -5.70 12.48 -34.61
C GLY A 66 -5.40 11.03 -34.24
N VAL A 67 -6.06 10.44 -33.23
CA VAL A 67 -5.75 9.07 -32.75
C VAL A 67 -5.88 8.00 -33.86
N PRO A 68 -6.92 7.99 -34.71
CA PRO A 68 -6.99 7.06 -35.86
C PRO A 68 -5.89 7.26 -36.91
N GLY A 69 -5.24 8.44 -36.92
CA GLY A 69 -4.11 8.77 -37.78
C GLY A 69 -2.75 8.33 -37.23
N ILE A 70 -2.69 7.84 -35.98
CA ILE A 70 -1.50 7.22 -35.38
C ILE A 70 -1.35 5.81 -35.97
N ALA A 71 -1.11 5.74 -37.28
CA ALA A 71 -0.77 4.50 -37.95
C ALA A 71 0.73 4.23 -37.81
N HIS A 72 1.59 5.18 -38.20
CA HIS A 72 3.05 5.02 -38.27
C HIS A 72 3.79 5.69 -37.10
N PHE A 73 5.10 5.44 -36.99
CA PHE A 73 5.95 6.00 -35.93
C PHE A 73 6.06 7.53 -36.00
N ASP A 74 6.26 8.14 -37.17
CA ASP A 74 6.41 9.60 -37.25
C ASP A 74 5.12 10.36 -36.83
N PRO A 75 3.91 9.97 -37.28
CA PRO A 75 2.65 10.48 -36.72
C PRO A 75 2.49 10.30 -35.20
N LEU A 76 2.98 9.19 -34.63
CA LEU A 76 2.99 8.99 -33.17
C LEU A 76 3.87 10.02 -32.47
N VAL A 77 5.07 10.28 -33.00
CA VAL A 77 6.01 11.27 -32.43
C VAL A 77 5.43 12.68 -32.51
N GLU A 78 4.85 13.06 -33.65
CA GLU A 78 4.17 14.35 -33.83
C GLU A 78 2.96 14.50 -32.88
N TRP A 79 2.13 13.46 -32.77
CA TRP A 79 0.96 13.46 -31.88
C TRP A 79 1.37 13.56 -30.40
N LEU A 80 2.43 12.86 -29.98
CA LEU A 80 2.99 12.98 -28.62
C LEU A 80 3.60 14.36 -28.37
N ALA A 81 4.19 15.01 -29.38
CA ALA A 81 4.67 16.39 -29.26
C ALA A 81 3.51 17.38 -29.08
N GLU A 82 2.43 17.24 -29.85
CA GLU A 82 1.22 18.07 -29.67
C GLU A 82 0.53 17.83 -28.32
N PHE A 83 0.43 16.58 -27.88
CA PHE A 83 -0.08 16.23 -26.55
C PHE A 83 0.74 16.92 -25.45
N GLN A 84 2.09 16.89 -25.57
CA GLN A 84 2.96 17.52 -24.60
C GLN A 84 2.75 19.04 -24.50
N ILE A 85 2.57 19.72 -25.62
CA ILE A 85 2.31 21.17 -25.65
C ILE A 85 1.01 21.52 -24.89
N LEU A 86 -0.04 20.69 -25.01
CA LEU A 86 -1.30 20.89 -24.27
C LEU A 86 -1.13 20.68 -22.77
N PHE A 87 -0.49 19.60 -22.35
CA PHE A 87 -0.48 19.21 -20.94
C PHE A 87 0.62 19.89 -20.12
N PHE A 88 1.78 20.21 -20.72
CA PHE A 88 2.98 20.68 -20.00
C PHE A 88 3.40 22.13 -20.31
N ALA A 89 2.49 22.99 -20.77
CA ALA A 89 2.82 24.39 -21.06
C ALA A 89 3.30 25.17 -19.81
N VAL A 90 4.59 25.55 -19.82
CA VAL A 90 5.32 26.47 -18.92
C VAL A 90 5.36 26.11 -17.42
N ASP A 91 4.23 25.84 -16.76
CA ASP A 91 4.17 25.64 -15.29
C ASP A 91 4.32 24.17 -14.83
N GLN A 92 4.47 23.21 -15.76
CA GLN A 92 4.70 21.78 -15.46
C GLN A 92 6.01 21.27 -16.08
N ALA A 93 7.13 21.94 -15.79
CA ALA A 93 8.45 21.67 -16.36
C ALA A 93 9.07 20.28 -16.07
N ASN A 94 8.36 19.39 -15.36
CA ASN A 94 8.93 18.23 -14.67
C ASN A 94 8.69 16.87 -15.34
N PHE A 95 7.95 16.77 -16.45
CA PHE A 95 7.68 15.50 -17.14
C PHE A 95 7.83 15.61 -18.66
N ARG A 96 8.23 14.51 -19.31
CA ARG A 96 8.39 14.42 -20.76
C ARG A 96 8.03 13.04 -21.28
N PHE A 97 7.32 12.99 -22.42
CA PHE A 97 7.21 11.77 -23.22
C PHE A 97 8.40 11.64 -24.17
N HIS A 98 9.01 10.47 -24.14
CA HIS A 98 10.15 10.11 -24.97
C HIS A 98 9.86 8.76 -25.64
N SER A 99 10.03 8.69 -26.96
CA SER A 99 9.68 7.51 -27.77
C SER A 99 10.84 7.07 -28.63
N GLN A 100 11.09 5.75 -28.70
CA GLN A 100 12.18 5.17 -29.49
C GLN A 100 11.68 3.99 -30.34
N PRO A 101 12.11 3.86 -31.60
CA PRO A 101 11.86 2.66 -32.41
C PRO A 101 12.50 1.42 -31.77
N LEU A 102 11.82 0.28 -31.89
CA LEU A 102 12.35 -1.04 -31.52
C LEU A 102 12.90 -1.74 -32.77
N SER A 103 14.21 -1.95 -32.80
CA SER A 103 14.88 -2.72 -33.85
C SER A 103 14.84 -4.22 -33.53
N ASN A 104 14.00 -5.02 -34.20
CA ASN A 104 14.37 -6.30 -34.85
C ASN A 104 13.22 -7.20 -35.35
N THR A 105 13.57 -7.98 -36.39
CA THR A 105 13.03 -9.26 -36.90
C THR A 105 11.54 -9.51 -37.14
N SER A 106 10.59 -8.85 -36.48
CA SER A 106 9.17 -8.99 -36.85
C SER A 106 8.83 -8.14 -38.08
N SER A 107 7.84 -8.56 -38.88
CA SER A 107 7.39 -7.82 -40.06
C SER A 107 6.71 -6.48 -39.74
N THR A 108 6.39 -6.22 -38.47
CA THR A 108 5.67 -5.02 -38.02
C THR A 108 6.59 -4.07 -37.22
N PRO A 109 6.71 -2.79 -37.63
CA PRO A 109 7.37 -1.75 -36.84
C PRO A 109 6.79 -1.60 -35.43
N ARG A 110 7.63 -1.24 -34.47
CA ARG A 110 7.24 -1.03 -33.06
C ARG A 110 8.03 0.12 -32.45
N ALA A 111 7.47 0.70 -31.39
CA ALA A 111 8.14 1.72 -30.58
C ALA A 111 7.83 1.55 -29.10
N VAL A 112 8.80 1.88 -28.24
CA VAL A 112 8.57 2.09 -26.81
C VAL A 112 8.32 3.58 -26.57
N ILE A 113 7.41 3.88 -25.65
CA ILE A 113 7.10 5.21 -25.13
C ILE A 113 7.41 5.19 -23.63
N TYR A 114 8.13 6.18 -23.13
CA TYR A 114 8.36 6.40 -21.72
C TYR A 114 7.80 7.76 -21.32
N LEU A 115 7.10 7.80 -20.17
CA LEU A 115 6.84 9.03 -19.44
C LEU A 115 7.95 9.16 -18.39
N GLU A 116 8.85 10.12 -18.59
CA GLU A 116 10.02 10.35 -17.72
C GLU A 116 9.85 11.63 -16.91
N THR A 117 10.45 11.69 -15.72
CA THR A 117 10.61 12.93 -14.95
C THR A 117 11.87 13.68 -15.40
N SER A 118 11.80 15.00 -15.61
CA SER A 118 12.90 15.78 -16.22
C SER A 118 14.06 16.12 -15.27
N ASN A 119 13.97 15.70 -13.99
CA ASN A 119 14.99 15.89 -12.95
C ASN A 119 16.22 14.96 -13.11
N LEU A 120 16.74 14.82 -14.34
CA LEU A 120 18.14 14.49 -14.70
C LEU A 120 18.24 14.16 -16.20
N GLN A 121 19.43 14.35 -16.79
CA GLN A 121 19.74 13.97 -18.17
C GLN A 121 19.68 12.44 -18.35
N SER A 122 18.60 11.91 -18.92
CA SER A 122 18.43 10.52 -19.41
C SER A 122 19.19 9.45 -18.61
N VAL A 123 19.00 9.41 -17.29
CA VAL A 123 19.45 8.30 -16.47
C VAL A 123 18.32 7.28 -16.43
N ALA A 124 18.64 6.01 -16.68
CA ALA A 124 17.71 4.94 -16.35
C ALA A 124 17.36 5.08 -14.86
N GLY A 125 16.11 5.44 -14.56
CA GLY A 125 15.69 5.82 -13.20
C GLY A 125 14.56 6.86 -13.16
N SER A 126 14.32 7.59 -14.25
CA SER A 126 13.26 8.62 -14.35
C SER A 126 11.88 8.09 -14.76
N THR A 127 11.75 6.82 -15.16
CA THR A 127 10.51 6.25 -15.72
C THR A 127 9.35 6.29 -14.73
N ARG A 128 8.29 7.05 -15.04
CA ARG A 128 7.02 7.04 -14.31
C ARG A 128 6.11 5.94 -14.82
N VAL A 129 5.99 5.84 -16.15
CA VAL A 129 5.15 4.89 -16.90
C VAL A 129 5.90 4.52 -18.17
N PHE A 130 5.71 3.30 -18.66
CA PHE A 130 6.15 2.91 -20.00
C PHE A 130 4.96 2.45 -20.85
N GLY A 131 5.15 2.34 -22.15
CA GLY A 131 4.19 1.71 -23.04
C GLY A 131 4.82 1.31 -24.36
N GLU A 132 4.11 0.48 -25.12
CA GLU A 132 4.52 0.09 -26.47
C GLU A 132 3.43 0.40 -27.49
N PHE A 133 3.87 0.82 -28.68
CA PHE A 133 3.04 1.00 -29.85
C PHE A 133 3.46 -0.01 -30.93
N HIS A 134 2.53 -0.83 -31.40
CA HIS A 134 2.74 -1.83 -32.44
C HIS A 134 1.98 -1.41 -33.70
N HIS A 135 2.69 -1.33 -34.83
CA HIS A 135 2.20 -0.74 -36.10
C HIS A 135 1.07 -1.51 -36.80
N ASP A 136 0.76 -2.74 -36.36
CA ASP A 136 -0.17 -3.59 -37.10
C ASP A 136 -1.60 -3.03 -37.10
N SER A 137 -2.26 -3.16 -38.25
CA SER A 137 -3.60 -2.62 -38.53
C SER A 137 -4.72 -3.63 -38.24
N ALA A 138 -4.38 -4.89 -38.00
CA ALA A 138 -5.34 -5.90 -37.55
C ALA A 138 -5.47 -5.89 -36.01
N PRO A 139 -6.69 -5.76 -35.44
CA PRO A 139 -6.90 -5.99 -34.01
C PRO A 139 -6.55 -7.44 -33.67
N ILE A 140 -5.67 -7.63 -32.68
CA ILE A 140 -5.11 -8.94 -32.36
C ILE A 140 -6.20 -9.87 -31.78
N MET A 141 -6.52 -10.92 -32.54
CA MET A 141 -7.53 -11.93 -32.18
C MET A 141 -7.02 -13.02 -31.23
N SER A 142 -5.70 -13.16 -31.05
CA SER A 142 -5.06 -14.22 -30.27
C SER A 142 -4.00 -13.68 -29.32
N ASP A 143 -3.86 -14.27 -28.16
CA ASP A 143 -2.85 -13.86 -27.19
C ASP A 143 -1.45 -14.28 -27.67
N ASP A 144 -0.73 -13.35 -28.28
CA ASP A 144 0.69 -13.53 -28.61
C ASP A 144 1.51 -13.40 -27.32
N ASP A 145 1.71 -14.56 -26.68
CA ASP A 145 2.47 -14.72 -25.44
C ASP A 145 3.90 -14.17 -25.55
N ASP A 146 4.55 -14.27 -26.72
CA ASP A 146 5.94 -13.83 -26.89
C ASP A 146 6.06 -12.31 -26.94
N ASP A 147 5.06 -11.63 -27.49
CA ASP A 147 4.98 -10.18 -27.46
C ASP A 147 4.60 -9.63 -26.10
N ILE A 148 3.68 -10.29 -25.38
CA ILE A 148 3.35 -9.92 -24.00
C ILE A 148 4.59 -10.13 -23.13
N LEU A 149 5.32 -11.23 -23.32
CA LEU A 149 6.57 -11.51 -22.62
C LEU A 149 7.66 -10.47 -22.90
N ARG A 150 7.79 -9.99 -24.15
CA ARG A 150 8.67 -8.85 -24.51
C ARG A 150 8.23 -7.54 -23.83
N PHE A 151 6.93 -7.29 -23.72
CA PHE A 151 6.39 -6.13 -23.00
C PHE A 151 6.63 -6.22 -21.49
N CYS A 152 6.45 -7.39 -20.89
CA CYS A 152 6.79 -7.67 -19.49
C CYS A 152 8.30 -7.48 -19.21
N GLU A 153 9.18 -7.83 -20.15
CA GLU A 153 10.62 -7.62 -19.99
C GLU A 153 10.96 -6.15 -19.75
N ARG A 154 10.22 -5.21 -20.37
CA ARG A 154 10.37 -3.77 -20.10
C ARG A 154 9.98 -3.40 -18.67
N ALA A 155 8.94 -4.00 -18.10
CA ALA A 155 8.64 -3.84 -16.67
C ALA A 155 9.78 -4.37 -15.79
N GLN A 156 10.36 -5.53 -16.12
CA GLN A 156 11.53 -6.08 -15.41
C GLN A 156 12.73 -5.13 -15.49
N GLN A 157 12.98 -4.47 -16.64
CA GLN A 157 14.02 -3.46 -16.78
C GLN A 157 13.74 -2.21 -15.93
N VAL A 158 12.49 -1.74 -15.86
CA VAL A 158 12.13 -0.63 -14.95
C VAL A 158 12.37 -1.04 -13.49
N PHE A 159 11.99 -2.25 -13.07
CA PHE A 159 12.27 -2.75 -11.72
C PHE A 159 13.76 -2.93 -11.42
N LYS A 160 14.59 -3.37 -12.38
CA LYS A 160 16.07 -3.47 -12.21
C LYS A 160 16.72 -2.12 -11.94
N VAL A 161 16.14 -1.08 -12.53
CA VAL A 161 16.64 0.29 -12.54
C VAL A 161 16.10 1.11 -11.38
N GLN A 162 14.86 0.83 -10.98
CA GLN A 162 14.16 1.42 -9.83
C GLN A 162 13.86 0.30 -8.82
N SER A 163 14.90 -0.31 -8.25
CA SER A 163 14.78 -1.53 -7.42
C SER A 163 13.73 -1.46 -6.31
N ALA A 164 13.65 -0.33 -5.62
CA ALA A 164 12.68 -0.07 -4.55
C ALA A 164 11.23 0.17 -5.02
N ARG A 165 10.95 0.23 -6.34
CA ARG A 165 9.63 0.51 -6.91
C ARG A 165 8.57 -0.47 -6.39
N CYS A 166 7.40 0.06 -6.03
CA CYS A 166 6.31 -0.77 -5.53
C CYS A 166 5.54 -1.45 -6.68
N PHE A 167 5.16 -0.65 -7.67
CA PHE A 167 4.55 -1.12 -8.91
C PHE A 167 4.84 -0.14 -10.06
N VAL A 168 4.66 -0.56 -11.31
CA VAL A 168 4.80 0.30 -12.49
C VAL A 168 3.61 0.13 -13.43
N HIS A 169 3.09 1.25 -13.93
CA HIS A 169 2.08 1.24 -14.99
C HIS A 169 2.73 0.99 -16.36
N GLY A 170 2.05 0.19 -17.16
CA GLY A 170 2.30 -0.03 -18.58
C GLY A 170 1.07 0.32 -19.42
N PHE A 171 1.25 0.60 -20.70
CA PHE A 171 0.14 0.57 -21.66
C PHE A 171 0.60 0.03 -23.02
N LEU A 172 -0.31 -0.61 -23.75
CA LEU A 172 -0.02 -1.27 -25.00
C LEU A 172 -1.04 -0.84 -26.05
N VAL A 173 -0.56 -0.26 -27.15
CA VAL A 173 -1.39 0.16 -28.30
C VAL A 173 -1.06 -0.72 -29.50
N ARG A 174 -2.09 -1.40 -30.02
CA ARG A 174 -2.02 -2.36 -31.13
C ARG A 174 -3.15 -2.05 -32.12
N GLY A 175 -2.84 -1.42 -33.25
CA GLY A 175 -3.85 -0.82 -34.11
C GLY A 175 -4.72 0.16 -33.32
N THR A 176 -6.04 -0.05 -33.30
CA THR A 176 -6.98 0.75 -32.48
C THR A 176 -7.17 0.22 -31.06
N THR A 177 -6.54 -0.89 -30.68
CA THR A 177 -6.71 -1.48 -29.34
C THR A 177 -5.73 -0.87 -28.34
N LEU A 178 -6.25 -0.34 -27.23
CA LEU A 178 -5.48 0.07 -26.05
C LEU A 178 -5.73 -0.94 -24.91
N GLU A 179 -4.66 -1.48 -24.34
CA GLU A 179 -4.70 -2.31 -23.12
C GLU A 179 -3.80 -1.67 -22.07
N LEU A 180 -4.33 -1.43 -20.87
CA LEU A 180 -3.57 -0.86 -19.75
C LEU A 180 -3.04 -1.98 -18.86
N TRP A 181 -1.88 -1.77 -18.26
CA TRP A 181 -1.19 -2.77 -17.46
C TRP A 181 -0.66 -2.18 -16.16
N VAL A 182 -0.59 -2.99 -15.11
CA VAL A 182 0.18 -2.71 -13.89
C VAL A 182 1.03 -3.93 -13.59
N PHE A 183 2.28 -3.70 -13.20
CA PHE A 183 3.21 -4.73 -12.77
C PHE A 183 3.62 -4.44 -11.33
N ASP A 184 3.51 -5.42 -10.44
CA ASP A 184 4.02 -5.35 -9.07
C ASP A 184 4.87 -6.60 -8.78
N ARG A 185 5.21 -6.85 -7.50
CA ARG A 185 6.03 -8.00 -7.11
C ARG A 185 5.27 -9.33 -7.01
N SER A 186 3.95 -9.32 -7.21
CA SER A 186 3.10 -10.50 -7.30
C SER A 186 2.74 -10.87 -8.74
N GLY A 187 2.79 -9.94 -9.70
CA GLY A 187 2.53 -10.28 -11.10
C GLY A 187 2.34 -9.11 -12.06
N ALA A 188 1.82 -9.46 -13.24
CA ALA A 188 1.37 -8.55 -14.28
C ALA A 188 -0.16 -8.59 -14.39
N TYR A 189 -0.81 -7.44 -14.40
CA TYR A 189 -2.27 -7.28 -14.40
C TYR A 189 -2.68 -6.40 -15.57
N SER A 190 -3.61 -6.86 -16.43
CA SER A 190 -4.13 -6.05 -17.54
C SER A 190 -5.59 -5.66 -17.39
N SER A 191 -5.96 -4.52 -17.97
CA SER A 191 -7.34 -4.06 -18.11
C SER A 191 -8.12 -4.88 -19.15
N GLU A 192 -9.41 -4.58 -19.30
CA GLU A 192 -10.11 -4.93 -20.55
C GLU A 192 -9.49 -4.20 -21.75
N ARG A 193 -9.72 -4.71 -22.97
CA ARG A 193 -9.25 -4.08 -24.20
C ARG A 193 -10.18 -2.95 -24.61
N LEU A 194 -9.63 -1.75 -24.79
CA LEU A 194 -10.36 -0.54 -25.14
C LEU A 194 -10.20 -0.25 -26.64
N ASP A 195 -11.31 0.03 -27.34
CA ASP A 195 -11.27 0.38 -28.77
C ASP A 195 -11.20 1.90 -28.98
N LEU A 196 -10.03 2.39 -29.39
CA LEU A 196 -9.76 3.78 -29.73
C LEU A 196 -10.47 4.25 -31.00
N ALA A 197 -10.99 3.35 -31.86
CA ALA A 197 -11.84 3.76 -32.98
C ALA A 197 -13.20 4.28 -32.49
N GLN A 198 -13.77 3.63 -31.48
CA GLN A 198 -15.02 4.03 -30.84
C GLN A 198 -14.82 5.16 -29.82
N ARG A 199 -13.69 5.15 -29.11
CA ARG A 199 -13.40 6.05 -27.98
C ARG A 199 -11.96 6.58 -28.02
N PRO A 200 -11.62 7.40 -29.03
CA PRO A 200 -10.26 7.95 -29.17
C PRO A 200 -9.85 8.88 -28.02
N ASP A 201 -10.82 9.43 -27.28
CA ASP A 201 -10.58 10.24 -26.10
C ASP A 201 -9.90 9.47 -24.96
N LEU A 202 -9.98 8.13 -24.94
CA LEU A 202 -9.36 7.29 -23.91
C LEU A 202 -7.83 7.38 -23.91
N LEU A 203 -7.18 7.44 -25.07
CA LEU A 203 -5.71 7.57 -25.11
C LEU A 203 -5.27 8.91 -24.50
N VAL A 204 -5.96 10.01 -24.85
CA VAL A 204 -5.69 11.34 -24.29
C VAL A 204 -5.92 11.35 -22.77
N ARG A 205 -7.03 10.77 -22.30
CA ARG A 205 -7.38 10.65 -20.87
C ARG A 205 -6.34 9.84 -20.09
N THR A 206 -5.93 8.69 -20.60
CA THR A 206 -4.98 7.78 -19.96
C THR A 206 -3.62 8.46 -19.80
N LEU A 207 -3.08 9.03 -20.88
CA LEU A 207 -1.79 9.71 -20.84
C LEU A 207 -1.83 10.95 -19.94
N ALA A 208 -2.95 11.69 -19.90
CA ALA A 208 -3.15 12.80 -18.97
C ALA A 208 -3.31 12.35 -17.51
N GLY A 209 -3.84 11.15 -17.28
CA GLY A 209 -3.91 10.53 -15.96
C GLY A 209 -2.53 10.24 -15.40
N TYR A 210 -1.69 9.57 -16.19
CA TYR A 210 -0.32 9.23 -15.81
C TYR A 210 0.55 10.45 -15.45
N THR A 211 0.27 11.63 -16.00
CA THR A 211 1.01 12.87 -15.72
C THR A 211 0.48 13.63 -14.50
N LEU A 212 -0.75 13.32 -14.05
CA LEU A 212 -1.40 13.95 -12.90
C LEU A 212 -1.50 13.02 -11.67
N MET A 213 -1.27 11.72 -11.83
CA MET A 213 -1.03 10.79 -10.71
C MET A 213 0.10 11.29 -9.81
N SER A 214 -0.07 11.18 -8.49
CA SER A 214 1.02 11.34 -7.52
C SER A 214 2.10 10.27 -7.69
N ASP A 215 3.26 10.45 -7.06
CA ASP A 215 4.35 9.46 -7.13
C ASP A 215 3.93 8.09 -6.57
N GLU A 216 3.09 8.07 -5.53
CA GLU A 216 2.54 6.84 -4.98
C GLU A 216 1.54 6.16 -5.94
N GLU A 217 0.66 6.93 -6.59
CA GLU A 217 -0.30 6.40 -7.56
C GLU A 217 0.37 5.90 -8.85
N ALA A 218 1.53 6.47 -9.20
CA ALA A 218 2.40 5.92 -10.23
C ALA A 218 3.13 4.64 -9.76
N GLY A 219 3.26 4.43 -8.44
CA GLY A 219 3.87 3.24 -7.82
C GLY A 219 5.32 3.40 -7.35
N PHE A 220 5.81 4.64 -7.20
CA PHE A 220 7.06 4.92 -6.48
C PHE A 220 6.92 4.63 -4.99
N ASN A 221 8.04 4.24 -4.37
CA ASN A 221 8.12 3.95 -2.95
C ASN A 221 8.33 5.24 -2.15
N THR A 222 7.29 5.70 -1.46
CA THR A 222 7.24 6.97 -0.71
C THR A 222 8.05 6.98 0.60
N PHE A 223 8.65 5.84 1.00
CA PHE A 223 9.66 5.84 2.06
C PHE A 223 11.00 6.39 1.59
N VAL A 224 11.32 6.22 0.30
CA VAL A 224 12.49 6.84 -0.33
C VAL A 224 12.12 8.28 -0.71
N LYS A 225 12.88 9.24 -0.19
CA LYS A 225 12.63 10.67 -0.33
C LYS A 225 13.85 11.35 -0.94
N ARG A 226 13.62 12.51 -1.55
CA ARG A 226 14.66 13.37 -2.11
C ARG A 226 14.42 14.82 -1.64
N LEU A 227 15.48 15.57 -1.35
CA LEU A 227 15.36 16.96 -0.87
C LEU A 227 15.31 17.98 -2.01
N ALA A 228 16.04 17.71 -3.09
CA ALA A 228 16.13 18.56 -4.27
C ALA A 228 16.40 17.71 -5.52
N PRO A 229 16.19 18.23 -6.74
CA PRO A 229 16.87 17.68 -7.92
C PRO A 229 18.38 17.54 -7.60
N GLU A 230 18.98 16.42 -7.98
CA GLU A 230 20.41 16.11 -7.73
C GLU A 230 20.84 15.83 -6.28
N SER A 231 19.96 15.88 -5.27
CA SER A 231 20.32 15.42 -3.92
C SER A 231 20.26 13.89 -3.81
N ASP A 232 21.15 13.28 -3.03
CA ASP A 232 21.07 11.86 -2.63
C ASP A 232 19.66 11.51 -2.11
N ASP A 233 19.17 10.33 -2.49
CA ASP A 233 17.97 9.77 -1.90
C ASP A 233 18.19 9.45 -0.43
N TYR A 234 17.15 9.53 0.38
CA TYR A 234 17.23 9.19 1.80
C TYR A 234 15.95 8.52 2.27
N VAL A 235 16.07 7.65 3.27
CA VAL A 235 14.93 7.19 4.06
C VAL A 235 14.93 7.92 5.39
N THR A 236 13.74 8.27 5.87
CA THR A 236 13.55 8.66 7.27
C THR A 236 13.15 7.42 8.04
N PHE A 237 14.12 6.77 8.67
CA PHE A 237 13.77 5.90 9.77
C PHE A 237 13.54 6.77 11.01
N HIS A 238 12.69 6.30 11.90
CA HIS A 238 12.64 6.85 13.24
C HIS A 238 12.20 8.33 13.43
N GLN A 239 11.67 8.96 12.37
CA GLN A 239 11.32 10.40 12.26
C GLN A 239 12.40 11.40 12.73
N ARG A 240 13.62 10.91 13.02
CA ARG A 240 14.75 11.66 13.55
C ARG A 240 15.96 11.53 12.63
N ASP A 241 16.28 10.30 12.25
CA ASP A 241 17.48 10.00 11.47
C ASP A 241 17.18 9.88 9.98
N LYS A 242 17.93 10.63 9.17
CA LYS A 242 17.96 10.50 7.72
C LYS A 242 19.09 9.57 7.34
N PHE A 243 18.79 8.42 6.76
CA PHE A 243 19.78 7.54 6.16
C PHE A 243 19.84 7.84 4.68
N HIS A 244 20.90 8.52 4.27
CA HIS A 244 21.20 8.83 2.87
C HIS A 244 21.62 7.55 2.17
N LEU A 245 20.84 7.16 1.16
CA LEU A 245 21.06 5.98 0.33
C LEU A 245 22.15 6.29 -0.69
N ARG A 246 23.12 5.40 -0.83
CA ARG A 246 24.13 5.48 -1.88
C ARG A 246 23.56 4.90 -3.19
N PRO A 247 24.06 5.32 -4.36
CA PRO A 247 23.67 4.73 -5.64
C PRO A 247 24.02 3.25 -5.78
N GLU A 248 24.98 2.76 -4.98
CA GLU A 248 25.42 1.37 -4.99
C GLU A 248 24.49 0.47 -4.16
N LEU A 249 24.03 -0.62 -4.79
CA LEU A 249 23.16 -1.62 -4.20
C LEU A 249 23.98 -2.86 -3.80
N ILE A 250 23.80 -3.33 -2.56
CA ILE A 250 24.38 -4.59 -2.09
C ILE A 250 23.64 -5.79 -2.69
N ALA A 251 22.33 -5.65 -2.83
CA ALA A 251 21.46 -6.65 -3.44
C ALA A 251 20.27 -5.96 -4.12
N THR A 252 19.83 -6.51 -5.24
CA THR A 252 18.63 -6.08 -5.96
C THR A 252 17.98 -7.30 -6.60
N ALA A 253 16.65 -7.33 -6.62
CA ALA A 253 15.92 -8.27 -7.46
C ALA A 253 16.14 -7.92 -8.94
N ASP A 254 16.43 -8.93 -9.76
CA ASP A 254 16.53 -8.87 -11.22
C ASP A 254 15.32 -9.51 -11.92
N TYR A 255 14.30 -9.85 -11.14
CA TYR A 255 13.01 -10.41 -11.53
C TYR A 255 11.87 -9.42 -11.22
N ILE A 256 10.68 -9.64 -11.78
CA ILE A 256 9.43 -8.97 -11.39
C ILE A 256 8.86 -9.66 -10.15
N VAL A 257 8.53 -10.96 -10.25
CA VAL A 257 7.73 -11.69 -9.24
C VAL A 257 8.59 -12.31 -8.13
N GLY A 258 8.28 -11.99 -6.88
CA GLY A 258 8.92 -12.55 -5.68
C GLY A 258 9.11 -11.49 -4.58
N LEU A 259 10.08 -11.72 -3.68
CA LEU A 259 10.31 -10.83 -2.52
C LEU A 259 10.81 -9.42 -2.88
N GLY A 260 11.21 -9.17 -4.13
CA GLY A 260 11.61 -7.84 -4.62
C GLY A 260 12.77 -7.20 -3.83
N THR A 261 13.60 -8.02 -3.16
CA THR A 261 14.55 -7.57 -2.14
C THR A 261 15.56 -6.57 -2.71
N THR A 262 15.67 -5.42 -2.06
CA THR A 262 16.58 -4.34 -2.43
C THR A 262 17.33 -3.85 -1.20
N CYS A 263 18.65 -3.94 -1.21
CA CYS A 263 19.54 -3.50 -0.13
C CYS A 263 20.39 -2.31 -0.61
N TYR A 264 20.08 -1.12 -0.10
CA TYR A 264 20.92 0.06 -0.28
C TYR A 264 22.02 0.09 0.77
N VAL A 265 23.23 0.45 0.33
CA VAL A 265 24.26 0.99 1.20
C VAL A 265 23.81 2.38 1.68
N ALA A 266 23.95 2.72 2.96
CA ALA A 266 23.50 4.00 3.49
C ALA A 266 24.36 4.53 4.66
N SER A 267 24.23 5.83 4.95
CA SER A 267 24.78 6.47 6.15
C SER A 267 23.97 7.68 6.60
N THR A 268 24.11 8.09 7.87
CA THR A 268 23.45 9.29 8.43
C THR A 268 24.01 10.61 7.89
N SER A 269 25.10 10.55 7.13
CA SER A 269 25.78 11.66 6.47
C SER A 269 26.00 11.33 4.99
N THR A 270 25.91 12.32 4.11
CA THR A 270 26.30 12.18 2.69
C THR A 270 27.83 12.12 2.51
N ILE A 271 28.61 12.49 3.53
CA ILE A 271 30.08 12.47 3.54
C ILE A 271 30.58 11.38 4.48
N GLY A 272 31.52 10.54 4.02
CA GLY A 272 32.13 9.46 4.79
C GLY A 272 31.84 8.06 4.21
N GLU A 273 32.51 7.05 4.76
CA GLU A 273 32.18 5.65 4.44
C GLU A 273 30.80 5.29 5.00
N PRO A 274 30.00 4.49 4.28
CA PRO A 274 28.69 4.05 4.73
C PRO A 274 28.79 2.90 5.72
N ASP A 275 27.93 2.93 6.73
CA ASP A 275 27.92 2.02 7.89
C ASP A 275 26.63 1.21 8.03
N THR A 276 25.60 1.56 7.26
CA THR A 276 24.23 1.06 7.42
C THR A 276 23.73 0.39 6.14
N ILE A 277 22.86 -0.60 6.28
CA ILE A 277 22.15 -1.23 5.16
C ILE A 277 20.65 -0.96 5.33
N ILE A 278 20.04 -0.34 4.32
CA ILE A 278 18.58 -0.15 4.25
C ILE A 278 18.01 -1.20 3.30
N LYS A 279 17.25 -2.15 3.84
CA LYS A 279 16.61 -3.21 3.07
C LYS A 279 15.10 -2.96 2.91
N PHE A 280 14.65 -2.96 1.66
CA PHE A 280 13.25 -3.14 1.29
C PHE A 280 13.02 -4.59 0.85
N SER A 281 11.88 -5.16 1.23
CA SER A 281 11.45 -6.48 0.78
C SER A 281 9.93 -6.58 0.87
N TRP A 282 9.33 -7.15 -0.15
CA TRP A 282 7.97 -7.66 -0.14
C TRP A 282 7.96 -9.01 0.57
N ARG A 283 6.86 -9.34 1.24
CA ARG A 283 6.76 -10.56 2.04
C ARG A 283 5.35 -11.13 2.03
N GLU A 284 5.27 -12.45 2.03
CA GLU A 284 4.05 -13.22 2.26
C GLU A 284 3.94 -13.66 3.73
N ASP A 285 5.03 -13.57 4.50
CA ASP A 285 5.05 -14.04 5.88
C ASP A 285 4.36 -13.06 6.83
N GLU A 286 3.37 -13.53 7.58
CA GLU A 286 2.85 -12.80 8.74
C GLU A 286 3.95 -12.71 9.83
N GLU A 287 4.64 -13.85 10.04
CA GLU A 287 5.96 -14.18 10.65
C GLU A 287 7.24 -13.63 10.00
N PRO A 288 7.66 -12.34 10.12
CA PRO A 288 8.88 -11.82 9.46
C PRO A 288 10.12 -12.53 9.99
N THR A 289 10.45 -13.65 9.36
CA THR A 289 11.28 -14.67 9.99
C THR A 289 12.72 -14.19 10.12
N GLU A 290 13.17 -13.42 9.13
CA GLU A 290 14.47 -12.77 9.11
C GLU A 290 14.64 -11.73 10.25
N PHE A 291 13.61 -10.93 10.55
CA PHE A 291 13.64 -9.98 11.67
C PHE A 291 13.90 -10.72 12.99
N ARG A 292 13.14 -11.78 13.25
CA ARG A 292 13.26 -12.61 14.46
C ARG A 292 14.63 -13.27 14.56
N LEU A 293 15.15 -13.82 13.47
CA LEU A 293 16.46 -14.48 13.43
C LEU A 293 17.62 -13.49 13.59
N LEU A 294 17.58 -12.31 12.95
CA LEU A 294 18.59 -11.25 13.13
C LEU A 294 18.58 -10.72 14.57
N LYS A 295 17.40 -10.45 15.14
CA LYS A 295 17.22 -10.08 16.56
C LYS A 295 17.80 -11.14 17.50
N GLN A 296 17.66 -12.42 17.18
CA GLN A 296 18.23 -13.53 17.96
C GLN A 296 19.75 -13.68 17.78
N ALA A 297 20.27 -13.52 16.56
CA ALA A 297 21.70 -13.58 16.27
C ALA A 297 22.46 -12.44 16.95
N HIS A 298 21.89 -11.23 16.95
CA HIS A 298 22.40 -10.06 17.67
C HIS A 298 22.42 -10.30 19.20
N LYS A 299 21.31 -10.77 19.80
CA LYS A 299 21.26 -11.18 21.22
C LYS A 299 22.32 -12.23 21.61
N ARG A 300 22.81 -13.01 20.66
CA ARG A 300 23.83 -14.07 20.85
C ARG A 300 25.24 -13.62 20.48
N ASN A 301 25.46 -12.34 20.12
CA ASN A 301 26.74 -11.82 19.64
C ASN A 301 27.37 -12.68 18.53
N THR A 302 26.55 -13.09 17.56
CA THR A 302 26.98 -14.01 16.50
C THR A 302 27.94 -13.30 15.54
N TRP A 303 29.18 -13.75 15.48
CA TRP A 303 30.21 -13.16 14.63
C TRP A 303 29.84 -13.26 13.14
N GLY A 304 30.01 -12.16 12.39
CA GLY A 304 29.73 -12.09 10.96
C GLY A 304 28.26 -11.85 10.56
N VAL A 305 27.34 -11.65 11.51
CA VAL A 305 25.93 -11.34 11.23
C VAL A 305 25.67 -9.84 11.41
N ILE A 306 24.91 -9.24 10.49
CA ILE A 306 24.53 -7.83 10.55
C ILE A 306 23.72 -7.50 11.81
N GLN A 307 23.98 -6.34 12.41
CA GLN A 307 23.15 -5.83 13.49
C GLN A 307 21.88 -5.20 12.92
N LEU A 308 20.72 -5.68 13.38
CA LEU A 308 19.44 -5.06 13.08
C LEU A 308 19.32 -3.74 13.86
N LEU A 309 19.37 -2.61 13.14
CA LEU A 309 19.14 -1.28 13.74
C LEU A 309 17.64 -0.97 13.94
N GLY A 310 16.76 -1.54 13.11
CA GLY A 310 15.32 -1.39 13.29
C GLY A 310 14.48 -1.99 12.15
N TYR A 311 13.15 -1.97 12.33
CA TYR A 311 12.16 -2.57 11.42
C TYR A 311 10.78 -1.90 11.60
N GLN A 312 9.93 -1.86 10.56
CA GLN A 312 8.64 -1.16 10.59
C GLN A 312 7.54 -1.82 9.74
N ASP A 313 6.39 -2.07 10.36
CA ASP A 313 5.10 -2.44 9.75
C ASP A 313 4.04 -1.34 10.03
N LEU A 314 2.97 -1.25 9.22
CA LEU A 314 2.00 -0.14 9.25
C LEU A 314 0.54 -0.59 8.98
N VAL A 315 -0.24 -0.86 10.04
CA VAL A 315 -1.64 -1.36 9.93
C VAL A 315 -2.63 -0.68 10.91
N LEU A 316 -2.49 -0.91 12.23
CA LEU A 316 -3.59 -0.72 13.21
C LEU A 316 -4.13 0.72 13.34
N ARG A 317 -3.30 1.74 13.06
CA ARG A 317 -3.70 3.15 13.06
C ARG A 317 -4.85 3.43 12.08
N ASP A 318 -4.84 2.79 10.92
CA ASP A 318 -5.79 3.11 9.85
C ASP A 318 -7.20 2.57 10.19
N LEU A 319 -7.28 1.53 11.02
CA LEU A 319 -8.53 1.03 11.60
C LEU A 319 -9.16 2.02 12.58
N VAL A 320 -8.36 2.75 13.38
CA VAL A 320 -8.87 3.82 14.26
C VAL A 320 -9.51 4.94 13.42
N LYS A 321 -8.85 5.34 12.33
CA LYS A 321 -9.40 6.33 11.38
C LYS A 321 -10.66 5.82 10.67
N ALA A 322 -10.70 4.55 10.29
CA ALA A 322 -11.88 3.92 9.68
C ALA A 322 -13.07 3.94 10.65
N LEU A 323 -12.87 3.55 11.92
CA LEU A 323 -13.89 3.63 12.96
C LEU A 323 -14.33 5.06 13.27
N GLN A 324 -13.43 6.05 13.23
CA GLN A 324 -13.76 7.46 13.41
C GLN A 324 -14.66 7.96 12.28
N SER A 325 -14.30 7.66 11.03
CA SER A 325 -15.11 8.01 9.85
C SER A 325 -16.48 7.32 9.88
N LEU A 326 -16.53 6.05 10.25
CA LEU A 326 -17.77 5.28 10.34
C LEU A 326 -18.75 5.89 11.36
N TYR A 327 -18.27 6.27 12.54
CA TYR A 327 -19.10 6.89 13.58
C TYR A 327 -19.47 8.35 13.26
N VAL A 328 -18.49 9.18 12.89
CA VAL A 328 -18.67 10.64 12.73
C VAL A 328 -19.37 10.98 11.41
N ASN A 329 -18.94 10.37 10.30
CA ASN A 329 -19.41 10.73 8.97
C ASN A 329 -20.60 9.86 8.52
N ALA A 330 -20.52 8.54 8.74
CA ALA A 330 -21.55 7.61 8.30
C ALA A 330 -22.60 7.30 9.38
N ARG A 331 -22.39 7.75 10.62
CA ARG A 331 -23.30 7.52 11.77
C ARG A 331 -23.58 6.03 12.01
N ILE A 332 -22.58 5.19 11.80
CA ILE A 332 -22.66 3.74 11.98
C ILE A 332 -21.71 3.29 13.10
N LEU A 333 -22.12 2.26 13.86
CA LEU A 333 -21.25 1.48 14.73
C LEU A 333 -21.00 0.10 14.11
N HIS A 334 -19.78 -0.43 14.20
CA HIS A 334 -19.43 -1.72 13.60
C HIS A 334 -19.95 -2.90 14.41
N ARG A 335 -19.85 -2.83 15.75
CA ARG A 335 -20.34 -3.80 16.75
C ARG A 335 -19.73 -5.21 16.70
N ASN A 336 -18.97 -5.55 15.65
CA ASN A 336 -18.28 -6.84 15.52
C ASN A 336 -16.79 -6.69 15.13
N ILE A 337 -16.02 -5.98 15.94
CA ILE A 337 -14.56 -5.83 15.75
C ILE A 337 -13.84 -7.04 16.35
N ALA A 338 -13.13 -7.79 15.49
CA ALA A 338 -12.40 -9.02 15.78
C ALA A 338 -11.35 -9.26 14.71
N ILE A 339 -10.31 -10.06 14.97
CA ILE A 339 -9.16 -10.28 14.04
C ILE A 339 -9.64 -10.63 12.62
N LYS A 340 -10.49 -11.66 12.46
CA LYS A 340 -11.09 -12.08 11.16
C LYS A 340 -11.84 -11.00 10.36
N ASN A 341 -12.24 -9.91 11.00
CA ASN A 341 -12.98 -8.80 10.39
C ASN A 341 -12.07 -7.60 10.05
N LEU A 342 -10.75 -7.75 10.20
CA LEU A 342 -9.74 -6.75 9.88
C LEU A 342 -8.84 -7.35 8.80
N ILE A 343 -8.70 -6.67 7.66
CA ILE A 343 -7.72 -7.07 6.64
C ILE A 343 -6.66 -6.00 6.42
N ILE A 344 -5.47 -6.47 6.08
CA ILE A 344 -4.38 -5.62 5.60
C ILE A 344 -4.50 -5.58 4.08
N THR A 345 -4.96 -4.46 3.53
CA THR A 345 -4.99 -4.28 2.07
C THR A 345 -3.67 -3.69 1.57
N PRO A 346 -3.12 -4.18 0.45
CA PRO A 346 -2.04 -3.50 -0.25
C PRO A 346 -2.42 -2.04 -0.52
N GLN A 347 -1.52 -1.09 -0.27
CA GLN A 347 -1.83 0.33 -0.39
C GLN A 347 -2.25 0.69 -1.83
N HIS A 348 -3.37 1.40 -2.00
CA HIS A 348 -3.93 1.79 -3.31
C HIS A 348 -3.76 3.30 -3.61
N SER A 349 -3.47 4.10 -2.59
CA SER A 349 -3.05 5.51 -2.62
C SER A 349 -2.57 5.97 -1.23
N ALA A 350 -1.97 7.18 -1.15
CA ALA A 350 -1.44 7.73 0.09
C ALA A 350 -2.49 7.86 1.21
N ASP A 351 -3.73 8.17 0.81
CA ASP A 351 -4.89 8.29 1.70
C ASP A 351 -5.72 6.99 1.82
N SER A 352 -5.36 5.93 1.08
CA SER A 352 -6.06 4.64 1.19
C SER A 352 -5.72 3.98 2.54
N PRO A 353 -6.72 3.52 3.31
CA PRO A 353 -6.47 2.85 4.58
C PRO A 353 -5.79 1.50 4.35
N LYS A 354 -4.68 1.23 5.05
CA LYS A 354 -3.98 -0.07 4.98
C LYS A 354 -4.71 -1.14 5.78
N GLY A 355 -5.34 -0.75 6.89
CA GLY A 355 -6.27 -1.60 7.64
C GLY A 355 -7.70 -1.30 7.22
N VAL A 356 -8.41 -2.30 6.70
CA VAL A 356 -9.80 -2.20 6.25
C VAL A 356 -10.71 -3.07 7.14
N LEU A 357 -11.90 -2.53 7.44
CA LEU A 357 -12.96 -3.22 8.17
C LEU A 357 -13.82 -4.05 7.21
N LEU A 358 -14.11 -5.29 7.58
CA LEU A 358 -15.05 -6.20 6.92
C LEU A 358 -16.19 -6.60 7.87
N ASP A 359 -17.22 -7.27 7.32
CA ASP A 359 -18.36 -7.85 8.06
C ASP A 359 -19.23 -6.82 8.83
N PHE A 360 -20.02 -6.08 8.06
CA PHE A 360 -21.02 -5.13 8.58
C PHE A 360 -22.37 -5.80 8.95
N ASN A 361 -22.46 -7.13 9.02
CA ASN A 361 -23.74 -7.83 9.25
C ASN A 361 -24.40 -7.49 10.61
N PHE A 362 -23.60 -7.06 11.59
CA PHE A 362 -24.07 -6.62 12.91
C PHE A 362 -24.00 -5.11 13.12
N ALA A 363 -23.64 -4.34 12.09
CA ALA A 363 -23.49 -2.90 12.18
C ALA A 363 -24.81 -2.20 12.54
N LEU A 364 -24.73 -1.10 13.29
CA LEU A 364 -25.88 -0.28 13.67
C LEU A 364 -25.81 1.09 13.02
N ASP A 365 -26.77 1.35 12.15
CA ASP A 365 -27.14 2.70 11.73
C ASP A 365 -27.78 3.44 12.90
N LEU A 366 -27.15 4.55 13.33
CA LEU A 366 -27.60 5.37 14.46
C LEU A 366 -28.79 6.27 14.15
N ASP A 367 -29.19 6.37 12.88
CA ASP A 367 -30.41 7.07 12.46
C ASP A 367 -31.62 6.13 12.33
N ASN A 368 -31.39 4.81 12.31
CA ASN A 368 -32.43 3.76 12.20
C ASN A 368 -32.44 2.77 13.38
N VAL A 369 -32.16 3.26 14.58
CA VAL A 369 -32.02 2.44 15.81
C VAL A 369 -33.34 1.80 16.26
N ARG A 370 -33.31 0.50 16.58
CA ARG A 370 -34.50 -0.21 17.08
C ARG A 370 -34.70 0.04 18.58
N PRO A 371 -35.92 -0.12 19.13
CA PRO A 371 -36.15 0.02 20.58
C PRO A 371 -35.33 -0.96 21.43
N ILE A 372 -35.09 -2.17 20.91
CA ILE A 372 -34.26 -3.21 21.53
C ILE A 372 -33.19 -3.61 20.52
N GLU A 373 -31.93 -3.54 20.95
CA GLU A 373 -30.77 -3.96 20.16
C GLU A 373 -30.23 -5.29 20.70
N PRO A 374 -29.92 -6.28 19.84
CA PRO A 374 -29.35 -7.54 20.30
C PRO A 374 -27.93 -7.35 20.85
N MET A 375 -27.55 -8.17 21.83
CA MET A 375 -26.15 -8.34 22.20
C MET A 375 -25.44 -9.06 21.04
N VAL A 376 -24.41 -8.44 20.49
CA VAL A 376 -23.65 -8.89 19.32
C VAL A 376 -22.17 -8.58 19.52
N GLY A 377 -21.32 -9.23 18.74
CA GLY A 377 -19.87 -9.12 18.79
C GLY A 377 -19.22 -10.50 18.78
N SER A 378 -17.88 -10.54 18.72
CA SER A 378 -17.12 -11.80 18.73
C SER A 378 -16.56 -12.13 20.10
N ASP A 379 -16.53 -13.42 20.43
CA ASP A 379 -15.92 -13.96 21.65
C ASP A 379 -14.47 -13.47 21.80
N GLY A 380 -14.04 -13.25 23.05
CA GLY A 380 -12.73 -12.66 23.35
C GLY A 380 -12.64 -11.14 23.10
N PHE A 381 -13.41 -10.58 22.18
CA PHE A 381 -13.33 -9.17 21.76
C PHE A 381 -14.50 -8.29 22.21
N MET A 382 -15.65 -8.85 22.64
CA MET A 382 -16.76 -8.05 23.20
C MET A 382 -16.33 -7.12 24.34
N ALA A 383 -16.85 -5.90 24.35
CA ALA A 383 -16.58 -4.89 25.36
C ALA A 383 -17.35 -5.11 26.69
N ILE A 384 -16.78 -4.68 27.82
CA ILE A 384 -17.30 -4.85 29.18
C ILE A 384 -18.73 -4.33 29.33
N GLY A 385 -19.02 -3.16 28.74
CA GLY A 385 -20.37 -2.58 28.75
C GLY A 385 -21.40 -3.49 28.05
N ILE A 386 -21.03 -4.07 26.91
CA ILE A 386 -21.88 -4.96 26.10
C ILE A 386 -22.17 -6.26 26.84
N LEU A 387 -21.14 -6.86 27.44
CA LEU A 387 -21.23 -8.04 28.31
C LEU A 387 -22.10 -7.78 29.56
N SER A 388 -22.29 -6.50 29.91
CA SER A 388 -23.18 -6.05 31.00
C SER A 388 -24.58 -5.59 30.49
N GLY A 389 -24.91 -5.83 29.23
CA GLY A 389 -26.20 -5.48 28.62
C GLY A 389 -26.38 -4.00 28.25
N GLN A 390 -25.31 -3.21 28.21
CA GLN A 390 -25.39 -1.81 27.74
C GLN A 390 -25.56 -1.73 26.22
N ARG A 391 -26.13 -0.62 25.74
CA ARG A 391 -26.22 -0.36 24.29
C ARG A 391 -24.82 -0.11 23.69
N HIS A 392 -24.64 -0.50 22.43
CA HIS A 392 -23.41 -0.21 21.70
C HIS A 392 -23.16 1.30 21.53
N THR A 393 -21.89 1.68 21.54
CA THR A 393 -21.40 3.06 21.37
C THR A 393 -20.05 3.02 20.66
N TYR A 394 -19.57 4.15 20.16
CA TYR A 394 -18.27 4.25 19.48
C TYR A 394 -17.09 3.75 20.35
N ARG A 395 -17.14 3.98 21.68
CA ARG A 395 -16.11 3.51 22.63
C ARG A 395 -16.04 1.98 22.67
N HIS A 396 -17.14 1.28 22.44
CA HIS A 396 -17.17 -0.18 22.45
C HIS A 396 -16.45 -0.79 21.22
N ASP A 397 -16.57 -0.19 20.04
CA ASP A 397 -15.78 -0.62 18.87
C ASP A 397 -14.28 -0.39 19.08
N LEU A 398 -13.90 0.73 19.71
CA LEU A 398 -12.50 1.04 20.06
C LEU A 398 -11.95 0.14 21.19
N GLU A 399 -12.77 -0.22 22.17
CA GLU A 399 -12.42 -1.19 23.21
C GLU A 399 -12.19 -2.58 22.61
N SER A 400 -13.03 -3.02 21.66
CA SER A 400 -12.82 -4.26 20.92
C SER A 400 -11.54 -4.23 20.06
N LEU A 401 -11.22 -3.10 19.41
CA LEU A 401 -9.95 -2.93 18.70
C LEU A 401 -8.74 -2.96 19.64
N PHE A 402 -8.85 -2.38 20.83
CA PHE A 402 -7.83 -2.48 21.87
C PHE A 402 -7.64 -3.92 22.35
N TYR A 403 -8.73 -4.70 22.50
CA TYR A 403 -8.62 -6.12 22.78
C TYR A 403 -7.93 -6.89 21.65
N VAL A 404 -8.26 -6.64 20.37
CA VAL A 404 -7.52 -7.23 19.24
C VAL A 404 -6.01 -6.97 19.35
N PHE A 405 -5.61 -5.74 19.66
CA PHE A 405 -4.20 -5.40 19.88
C PHE A 405 -3.56 -6.19 21.04
N LEU A 406 -4.26 -6.34 22.18
CA LEU A 406 -3.75 -7.15 23.30
C LEU A 406 -3.63 -8.64 22.94
N TRP A 407 -4.59 -9.19 22.18
CA TRP A 407 -4.56 -10.58 21.71
C TRP A 407 -3.34 -10.84 20.82
N ILE A 408 -3.08 -9.96 19.84
CA ILE A 408 -1.89 -10.04 18.98
C ILE A 408 -0.60 -9.96 19.84
N ALA A 409 -0.55 -9.03 20.79
CA ALA A 409 0.61 -8.80 21.64
C ALA A 409 0.93 -9.96 22.61
N ILE A 410 -0.09 -10.67 23.10
CA ILE A 410 0.04 -11.79 24.04
C ILE A 410 0.27 -13.10 23.30
N ALA A 411 -0.60 -13.44 22.35
CA ALA A 411 -0.58 -14.75 21.70
C ALA A 411 0.51 -14.89 20.63
N ASN A 412 0.80 -13.81 19.89
CA ASN A 412 1.64 -13.85 18.68
C ASN A 412 1.22 -14.95 17.68
N ASP A 413 -0.07 -15.28 17.63
CA ASP A 413 -0.64 -16.22 16.67
C ASP A 413 -0.81 -15.53 15.31
N ARG A 414 -0.41 -16.23 14.25
CA ARG A 414 -0.31 -15.78 12.86
C ARG A 414 -0.72 -16.90 11.90
N VAL A 415 -1.73 -17.65 12.35
CA VAL A 415 -2.31 -18.84 11.69
C VAL A 415 -3.83 -18.86 11.89
N HIS A 416 -4.33 -18.28 12.99
CA HIS A 416 -5.75 -18.32 13.34
C HIS A 416 -6.35 -16.92 13.54
N ASP A 417 -7.48 -16.66 12.87
CA ASP A 417 -8.23 -15.40 13.01
C ASP A 417 -9.34 -15.44 14.07
N GLU A 418 -9.61 -16.62 14.65
CA GLU A 418 -10.63 -16.84 15.68
C GLU A 418 -10.01 -16.95 17.08
N ALA A 419 -10.54 -16.20 18.04
CA ALA A 419 -10.06 -16.20 19.43
C ALA A 419 -9.98 -17.62 20.04
N ASN A 420 -10.98 -18.47 19.78
CA ASN A 420 -11.02 -19.84 20.31
C ASN A 420 -9.95 -20.77 19.72
N ASP A 421 -9.46 -20.48 18.52
CA ASP A 421 -8.36 -21.21 17.90
C ASP A 421 -7.01 -20.70 18.40
N ILE A 422 -6.82 -19.37 18.45
CA ILE A 422 -5.65 -18.71 19.03
C ILE A 422 -5.38 -19.20 20.46
N LEU A 423 -6.44 -19.38 21.27
CA LEU A 423 -6.31 -19.91 22.63
C LEU A 423 -5.59 -21.26 22.69
N LYS A 424 -5.77 -22.14 21.69
CA LYS A 424 -5.17 -23.48 21.68
C LYS A 424 -3.63 -23.42 21.67
N GLY A 425 -3.05 -22.33 21.17
CA GLY A 425 -1.61 -22.08 21.15
C GLY A 425 -1.02 -21.53 22.46
N ILE A 426 -1.84 -20.99 23.39
CA ILE A 426 -1.33 -20.27 24.57
C ILE A 426 -1.52 -21.04 25.89
N PRO A 427 -0.64 -20.84 26.90
CA PRO A 427 -0.72 -21.53 28.18
C PRO A 427 -2.08 -21.36 28.88
N LYS A 428 -2.59 -22.44 29.49
CA LYS A 428 -3.85 -22.46 30.27
C LYS A 428 -3.89 -21.49 31.46
N THR A 429 -2.74 -20.94 31.84
CA THR A 429 -2.58 -19.92 32.89
C THR A 429 -2.85 -18.50 32.40
N SER A 430 -2.90 -18.26 31.08
CA SER A 430 -3.15 -16.94 30.51
C SER A 430 -4.55 -16.42 30.85
N ARG A 431 -4.66 -15.13 31.15
CA ARG A 431 -5.93 -14.43 31.38
C ARG A 431 -6.88 -14.50 30.19
N LEU A 432 -6.37 -14.58 28.95
CA LEU A 432 -7.20 -14.65 27.75
C LEU A 432 -8.15 -15.86 27.74
N TRP A 433 -7.80 -16.97 28.39
CA TRP A 433 -8.71 -18.12 28.56
C TRP A 433 -10.01 -17.77 29.32
N LYS A 434 -9.98 -16.77 30.20
CA LYS A 434 -11.17 -16.28 30.91
C LYS A 434 -12.03 -15.37 30.05
N TRP A 435 -11.47 -14.80 28.98
CA TRP A 435 -12.16 -13.86 28.10
C TRP A 435 -13.01 -14.56 27.03
N CYS A 436 -12.86 -15.88 26.86
CA CYS A 436 -13.62 -16.71 25.91
C CYS A 436 -14.33 -17.86 26.65
N THR A 437 -15.34 -17.52 27.45
CA THR A 437 -16.23 -18.50 28.06
C THR A 437 -17.69 -18.14 27.77
N MET A 438 -18.58 -19.14 27.81
CA MET A 438 -20.01 -18.93 27.58
C MET A 438 -20.72 -18.15 28.72
N ASP A 439 -20.06 -17.92 29.86
CA ASP A 439 -20.57 -17.00 30.89
C ASP A 439 -20.09 -15.57 30.58
N PHE A 440 -20.83 -14.89 29.70
CA PHE A 440 -20.58 -13.49 29.35
C PHE A 440 -20.51 -12.56 30.57
N GLY A 441 -21.24 -12.89 31.65
CA GLY A 441 -21.18 -12.15 32.90
C GLY A 441 -19.85 -12.35 33.64
N ALA A 442 -19.28 -13.56 33.62
CA ALA A 442 -17.91 -13.81 34.10
C ALA A 442 -16.88 -13.12 33.23
N VAL A 443 -16.97 -13.26 31.89
CA VAL A 443 -16.08 -12.56 30.94
C VAL A 443 -16.06 -11.06 31.22
N GLY A 444 -17.23 -10.43 31.43
CA GLY A 444 -17.34 -9.02 31.77
C GLY A 444 -16.69 -8.66 33.11
N ARG A 445 -16.84 -9.50 34.14
CA ARG A 445 -16.19 -9.31 35.46
C ARG A 445 -14.68 -9.48 35.39
N ASP A 446 -14.19 -10.50 34.69
CA ASP A 446 -12.76 -10.79 34.54
C ASP A 446 -12.07 -9.70 33.71
N LYS A 447 -12.64 -9.31 32.56
CA LYS A 447 -12.16 -8.13 31.80
C LYS A 447 -12.17 -6.86 32.64
N ALA A 448 -13.22 -6.59 33.41
CA ALA A 448 -13.29 -5.43 34.30
C ALA A 448 -12.35 -5.50 35.52
N ALA A 449 -11.80 -6.67 35.84
CA ALA A 449 -10.73 -6.83 36.83
C ALA A 449 -9.35 -6.66 36.17
N ASP A 450 -9.13 -7.29 35.02
CA ASP A 450 -7.91 -7.21 34.22
C ASP A 450 -7.66 -5.80 33.67
N MET A 451 -8.69 -4.99 33.45
CA MET A 451 -8.56 -3.59 33.05
C MET A 451 -8.37 -2.62 34.22
N ARG A 452 -8.37 -3.05 35.50
CA ARG A 452 -7.98 -2.16 36.62
C ARG A 452 -6.47 -1.93 36.59
N PRO A 453 -5.94 -0.82 37.15
CA PRO A 453 -4.50 -0.57 37.16
C PRO A 453 -3.66 -1.76 37.67
N GLU A 454 -4.10 -2.42 38.73
CA GLU A 454 -3.42 -3.57 39.33
C GLU A 454 -3.59 -4.87 38.50
N GLY A 455 -4.73 -5.02 37.81
CA GLY A 455 -4.99 -6.14 36.92
C GLY A 455 -4.21 -6.02 35.60
N PHE A 456 -4.05 -4.79 35.12
CA PHE A 456 -3.53 -4.51 33.79
C PHE A 456 -2.02 -4.71 33.68
N GLU A 457 -1.25 -4.43 34.73
CA GLU A 457 0.17 -4.85 34.77
C GLU A 457 0.30 -6.37 34.55
N GLY A 458 -0.62 -7.16 35.11
CA GLY A 458 -0.67 -8.61 34.90
C GLY A 458 -1.13 -9.06 33.50
N ILE A 459 -1.75 -8.18 32.71
CA ILE A 459 -2.00 -8.38 31.27
C ILE A 459 -0.74 -8.06 30.47
N LEU A 460 -0.02 -7.00 30.83
CA LEU A 460 1.24 -6.61 30.20
C LEU A 460 2.33 -7.66 30.42
N ASP A 461 2.36 -8.29 31.58
CA ASP A 461 3.27 -9.40 31.89
C ASP A 461 3.10 -10.61 30.96
N GLU A 462 1.89 -10.82 30.40
CA GLU A 462 1.62 -11.89 29.42
C GLU A 462 2.05 -11.52 27.98
N PHE A 463 2.51 -10.29 27.71
CA PHE A 463 2.99 -9.91 26.37
C PHE A 463 4.16 -10.79 25.93
N SER A 464 4.11 -11.26 24.69
CA SER A 464 5.18 -12.05 24.08
C SER A 464 6.50 -11.26 24.03
N SER A 465 7.63 -11.96 23.98
CA SER A 465 8.95 -11.33 23.93
C SER A 465 9.20 -10.46 22.69
N ASP A 466 8.36 -10.59 21.67
CA ASP A 466 8.44 -9.79 20.45
C ASP A 466 7.60 -8.53 20.50
N PHE A 467 6.58 -8.49 21.38
CA PHE A 467 5.73 -7.32 21.60
C PHE A 467 5.95 -6.63 22.96
N ALA A 468 6.90 -7.09 23.79
CA ALA A 468 7.19 -6.52 25.11
C ALA A 468 7.46 -4.99 25.12
N SER A 469 8.01 -4.42 24.05
CA SER A 469 8.19 -2.96 23.91
C SER A 469 6.88 -2.20 23.64
N LEU A 470 5.81 -2.86 23.20
CA LEU A 470 4.47 -2.27 23.02
C LEU A 470 3.75 -2.06 24.37
N ARG A 471 4.32 -2.50 25.50
CA ARG A 471 3.71 -2.28 26.84
C ARG A 471 3.47 -0.79 27.14
N GLY A 472 4.31 0.11 26.62
CA GLY A 472 4.10 1.57 26.72
C GLY A 472 2.84 2.04 26.00
N LEU A 473 2.69 1.66 24.72
CA LEU A 473 1.47 1.88 23.92
C LEU A 473 0.24 1.30 24.59
N ALA A 474 0.35 0.08 25.13
CA ALA A 474 -0.74 -0.60 25.80
C ALA A 474 -1.25 0.20 27.02
N LYS A 475 -0.36 0.80 27.81
CA LYS A 475 -0.74 1.70 28.92
C LYS A 475 -1.38 3.01 28.43
N GLU A 476 -0.91 3.57 27.32
CA GLU A 476 -1.46 4.78 26.73
C GLU A 476 -2.88 4.56 26.18
N LEU A 477 -3.08 3.50 25.39
CA LEU A 477 -4.40 3.10 24.89
C LEU A 477 -5.35 2.72 26.02
N HIS A 478 -4.87 2.00 27.04
CA HIS A 478 -5.63 1.66 28.24
C HIS A 478 -6.16 2.92 28.95
N ALA A 479 -5.31 3.91 29.20
CA ALA A 479 -5.70 5.15 29.87
C ALA A 479 -6.73 5.97 29.07
N LEU A 480 -6.71 5.87 27.73
CA LEU A 480 -7.69 6.52 26.84
C LEU A 480 -9.05 5.81 26.85
N ILE A 481 -9.08 4.46 26.85
CA ILE A 481 -10.30 3.66 26.82
C ILE A 481 -10.95 3.50 28.20
N PHE A 482 -10.14 3.46 29.27
CA PHE A 482 -10.54 3.18 30.66
C PHE A 482 -10.02 4.24 31.65
N PRO A 483 -10.32 5.54 31.46
CA PRO A 483 -9.83 6.60 32.33
C PRO A 483 -10.30 6.38 33.78
N VAL A 484 -9.40 6.55 34.75
CA VAL A 484 -9.72 6.35 36.17
C VAL A 484 -10.44 7.57 36.74
N ARG A 485 -11.60 7.34 37.37
CA ARG A 485 -12.43 8.33 38.08
C ARG A 485 -12.74 7.79 39.47
N ASP A 486 -12.52 8.60 40.52
CA ASP A 486 -12.77 8.22 41.92
C ASP A 486 -12.15 6.86 42.32
N GLY A 487 -10.94 6.57 41.81
CA GLY A 487 -10.22 5.32 42.06
C GLY A 487 -10.76 4.09 41.33
N LYS A 488 -11.66 4.25 40.35
CA LYS A 488 -12.24 3.17 39.54
C LYS A 488 -12.09 3.45 38.05
N ILE A 489 -11.94 2.40 37.25
CA ILE A 489 -11.98 2.55 35.80
C ILE A 489 -13.38 2.96 35.33
N PHE A 490 -13.45 3.94 34.43
CA PHE A 490 -14.68 4.32 33.76
C PHE A 490 -14.90 3.45 32.53
N THR A 491 -16.01 2.72 32.50
CA THR A 491 -16.43 1.87 31.36
C THR A 491 -17.66 2.41 30.63
N GLY A 492 -18.18 3.58 31.04
CA GLY A 492 -19.24 4.29 30.33
C GLY A 492 -18.74 4.97 29.06
N THR A 493 -19.61 5.71 28.38
CA THR A 493 -19.25 6.47 27.17
C THR A 493 -19.61 7.94 27.34
N GLU A 494 -18.66 8.83 27.03
CA GLU A 494 -18.88 10.27 26.91
C GLU A 494 -19.28 10.57 25.47
N THR A 495 -20.38 11.28 25.24
CA THR A 495 -20.99 11.44 23.91
C THR A 495 -20.86 12.86 23.34
N ASP A 496 -20.26 13.78 24.09
CA ASP A 496 -19.92 15.10 23.57
C ASP A 496 -18.79 15.01 22.53
N GLN A 497 -18.80 15.92 21.57
CA GLN A 497 -17.89 15.89 20.43
C GLN A 497 -16.42 16.00 20.85
N VAL A 498 -16.11 16.68 21.96
CA VAL A 498 -14.74 16.86 22.46
C VAL A 498 -14.21 15.54 23.03
N ALA A 499 -15.01 14.84 23.84
CA ALA A 499 -14.63 13.53 24.39
C ALA A 499 -14.56 12.44 23.30
N VAL A 500 -15.44 12.46 22.30
CA VAL A 500 -15.36 11.60 21.11
C VAL A 500 -14.02 11.81 20.42
N GLN A 501 -13.71 13.05 20.03
CA GLN A 501 -12.52 13.39 19.27
C GLN A 501 -11.23 13.06 20.06
N ARG A 502 -11.21 13.38 21.36
CA ARG A 502 -10.11 13.07 22.29
C ARG A 502 -9.73 11.59 22.28
N VAL A 503 -10.70 10.67 22.24
CA VAL A 503 -10.42 9.22 22.28
C VAL A 503 -9.92 8.73 20.91
N TYR A 504 -10.58 9.12 19.81
CA TYR A 504 -10.14 8.72 18.47
C TYR A 504 -8.75 9.26 18.11
N ASP A 505 -8.55 10.57 18.24
CA ASP A 505 -7.28 11.22 17.93
C ASP A 505 -6.20 10.75 18.91
N GLY A 506 -6.53 10.63 20.19
CA GLY A 506 -5.64 10.08 21.21
C GLY A 506 -5.13 8.69 20.87
N MET A 507 -5.99 7.78 20.39
CA MET A 507 -5.58 6.44 19.98
C MET A 507 -4.79 6.43 18.66
N ALA A 508 -5.25 7.18 17.65
CA ALA A 508 -4.53 7.29 16.37
C ALA A 508 -3.13 7.88 16.57
N ASP A 509 -3.02 8.88 17.45
CA ASP A 509 -1.76 9.48 17.87
C ASP A 509 -0.93 8.59 18.78
N ALA A 510 -1.53 7.75 19.63
CA ALA A 510 -0.78 6.75 20.41
C ALA A 510 -0.19 5.68 19.49
N PHE A 511 -0.95 5.16 18.53
CA PHE A 511 -0.43 4.23 17.51
C PHE A 511 0.66 4.89 16.64
N ASN A 512 0.49 6.15 16.24
CA ASN A 512 1.57 6.93 15.63
C ASN A 512 2.76 7.01 16.61
N ARG A 513 2.60 7.60 17.80
CA ARG A 513 3.66 7.80 18.81
C ARG A 513 4.40 6.53 19.17
N SER A 514 3.76 5.37 19.24
CA SER A 514 4.45 4.10 19.48
C SER A 514 5.20 3.63 18.25
N ALA A 515 4.60 3.76 17.06
CA ALA A 515 5.35 3.63 15.82
C ALA A 515 6.47 4.68 15.72
N LEU A 516 6.46 5.76 16.55
CA LEU A 516 7.48 6.81 16.76
C LEU A 516 8.30 6.69 18.08
N ALA A 517 8.13 5.61 18.86
CA ALA A 517 8.80 5.39 20.16
C ALA A 517 9.52 4.04 20.20
N PHE A 518 9.20 3.14 19.28
CA PHE A 518 10.07 2.10 18.75
C PHE A 518 11.24 2.69 17.92
N GLN A 519 11.51 3.98 18.12
CA GLN A 519 12.27 4.87 17.25
C GLN A 519 13.30 5.71 18.03
N GLY A 520 13.62 5.28 19.25
CA GLY A 520 14.58 5.92 20.15
C GLY A 520 15.30 4.90 21.02
#